data_AF-Q4U4U2-F1
#
_entry.id   AF-Q4U4U2-F1
#
_cell.length_a   1.000
_cell.length_b   1.000
_cell.length_c   1.000
_cell.angle_alpha   90.00
_cell.angle_beta   90.00
_cell.angle_gamma   90.00
#
_symmetry.space_group_name_H-M   'P 1'
#
loop_
_entity.id
_entity.type
_entity.pdbx_description
1 polymer ?
#
loop_
_entity_poly.entity_id
_entity_poly.type
_entity_poly.pdbx_seq_one_letter_code
_entity_poly.pdbx_strand_id
1 'polypeptide(L)' 'DEYMKELGVGMALRKMGAMAKPDCIITFDGKDLTIKTESTLKTTQFSCNLGQKFEETTADGRKT' A
#
# COMPACT_ATOMS: atom_id res chain seq x y z
N ASP A 1 9.88 -12.59 0.20
CA ASP A 1 9.11 -13.66 -0.48
C ASP A 1 8.36 -14.53 0.51
N GLU A 2 9.03 -15.14 1.49
CA GLU A 2 8.39 -16.04 2.48
C GLU A 2 7.19 -15.42 3.22
N TYR A 3 7.27 -14.16 3.66
CA TYR A 3 6.11 -13.48 4.28
C TYR A 3 4.87 -13.47 3.37
N MET A 4 5.03 -13.09 2.10
CA MET A 4 3.91 -13.06 1.15
C MET A 4 3.41 -14.47 0.80
N LYS A 5 4.29 -15.47 0.83
CA LYS A 5 3.94 -16.88 0.61
C LYS A 5 3.10 -17.43 1.77
N GLU A 6 3.47 -17.15 3.02
CA GLU A 6 2.68 -17.51 4.21
C GLU A 6 1.30 -16.84 4.22
N LEU A 7 1.19 -15.63 3.65
CA LEU A 7 -0.10 -14.96 3.43
C LEU A 7 -0.92 -15.51 2.25
N GLY A 8 -0.48 -16.59 1.59
CA GLY A 8 -1.20 -17.21 0.48
C GLY A 8 -1.09 -16.47 -0.87
N VAL A 9 -0.18 -15.50 -1.00
CA VAL A 9 0.01 -14.78 -2.27
C VAL A 9 0.68 -15.69 -3.30
N GLY A 10 0.05 -15.89 -4.45
CA GLY A 10 0.55 -16.75 -5.52
C GLY A 10 1.93 -16.34 -6.07
N MET A 11 2.73 -17.32 -6.52
CA MET A 11 4.12 -17.10 -6.96
C MET A 11 4.28 -16.02 -8.04
N ALA A 12 3.35 -15.95 -9.00
CA ALA A 12 3.40 -14.95 -10.07
C ALA A 12 3.29 -13.51 -9.53
N LEU A 13 2.35 -13.26 -8.61
CA LEU A 13 2.16 -11.96 -7.98
C LEU A 13 3.37 -11.58 -7.12
N ARG A 14 3.98 -12.53 -6.41
CA ARG A 14 5.19 -12.26 -5.62
C ARG A 14 6.38 -11.85 -6.47
N LYS A 15 6.58 -12.51 -7.63
CA LYS A 15 7.64 -12.13 -8.58
C LYS A 15 7.40 -10.73 -9.16
N MET A 16 6.16 -10.42 -9.56
CA MET A 16 5.82 -9.08 -10.04
C MET A 16 6.03 -8.01 -8.98
N GLY A 17 5.60 -8.28 -7.74
CA GLY A 17 5.82 -7.39 -6.60
C GLY A 17 7.30 -7.17 -6.28
N ALA A 18 8.14 -8.21 -6.40
CA ALA A 18 9.59 -8.09 -6.19
C ALA A 18 10.31 -7.28 -7.28
N MET A 19 9.76 -7.24 -8.49
CA MET A 19 10.28 -6.42 -9.60
C MET A 19 9.74 -4.99 -9.58
N ALA A 20 8.62 -4.75 -8.89
CA ALA A 20 8.05 -3.43 -8.75
C ALA A 20 9.01 -2.50 -8.00
N LYS A 21 9.20 -1.29 -8.52
CA LYS A 21 9.96 -0.22 -7.87
C LYS A 21 9.01 0.95 -7.66
N PRO A 22 8.21 0.94 -6.59
CA PRO A 22 7.27 2.01 -6.36
C PRO A 22 7.98 3.25 -5.80
N ASP A 23 7.50 4.42 -6.20
CA ASP A 23 7.77 5.68 -5.54
C ASP A 23 6.72 5.91 -4.45
N CYS A 24 7.20 6.06 -3.20
CA CYS A 24 6.34 6.39 -2.06
C CYS A 24 6.43 7.88 -1.76
N ILE A 25 5.33 8.59 -2.01
CA ILE A 25 5.20 10.02 -1.78
C ILE A 25 4.35 10.21 -0.53
N ILE A 26 4.97 10.75 0.51
CA ILE A 26 4.32 11.03 1.79
C ILE A 26 4.14 12.54 1.90
N THR A 27 2.90 12.98 2.03
CA THR A 27 2.58 14.39 2.30
C THR A 27 1.91 14.51 3.66
N PHE A 28 2.26 15.57 4.37
CA PHE A 28 1.74 15.85 5.70
C PHE A 28 1.40 17.33 5.81
N ASP A 29 0.13 17.62 6.06
CA ASP A 29 -0.37 18.97 6.30
C ASP A 29 -1.05 19.03 7.67
N GLY A 30 -0.26 19.34 8.70
CA GLY A 30 -0.74 19.53 10.08
C GLY A 30 -1.26 18.25 10.75
N LYS A 31 -2.43 17.75 10.33
CA LYS A 31 -3.01 16.47 10.76
C LYS A 31 -3.35 15.55 9.60
N ASP A 32 -3.47 16.09 8.39
CA ASP A 32 -3.78 15.33 7.19
C ASP A 32 -2.51 14.64 6.68
N LEU A 33 -2.45 13.33 6.85
CA LEU A 33 -1.43 12.47 6.29
C LEU A 33 -1.96 11.86 5.00
N THR A 34 -1.20 11.95 3.92
CA THR A 34 -1.46 11.21 2.68
C THR A 34 -0.23 10.44 2.28
N ILE A 35 -0.43 9.15 1.98
CA ILE A 35 0.60 8.31 1.39
C ILE A 35 0.13 7.85 0.03
N LYS A 36 0.89 8.23 -0.99
CA LYS A 36 0.70 7.81 -2.38
C LYS A 36 1.84 6.88 -2.76
N THR A 37 1.51 5.70 -3.27
CA THR A 37 2.46 4.73 -3.79
C THR A 37 2.23 4.62 -5.29
N GLU A 38 3.21 5.03 -6.09
CA GLU A 38 3.14 4.99 -7.56
C GLU A 38 4.08 3.92 -8.09
N SER A 39 3.61 3.06 -8.98
CA SER A 39 4.47 2.08 -9.66
C SER A 39 4.01 1.90 -11.10
N THR A 40 4.83 1.24 -11.92
CA THR A 40 4.44 0.85 -13.29
C THR A 40 3.25 -0.12 -13.34
N LEU A 41 2.92 -0.77 -12.23
CA LEU A 41 1.84 -1.76 -12.15
C LEU A 41 0.53 -1.14 -11.65
N LYS A 42 0.61 -0.29 -10.62
CA LYS A 42 -0.54 0.30 -9.94
C LYS A 42 -0.12 1.52 -9.14
N THR A 43 -0.99 2.53 -9.15
CA THR A 43 -0.93 3.64 -8.20
C THR A 43 -2.02 3.46 -7.15
N THR A 44 -1.65 3.60 -5.88
CA THR A 44 -2.57 3.60 -4.74
C THR A 44 -2.34 4.83 -3.89
N GLN A 45 -3.40 5.33 -3.27
CA GLN A 45 -3.33 6.47 -2.35
C GLN A 45 -4.25 6.20 -1.17
N PHE A 46 -3.78 6.52 0.03
CA PHE A 46 -4.64 6.64 1.20
C PHE A 46 -4.37 7.97 1.91
N SER A 47 -5.41 8.51 2.54
CA SER A 47 -5.36 9.74 3.32
C SER A 47 -6.07 9.52 4.65
N CYS A 48 -5.48 9.98 5.75
CA CYS A 48 -6.07 9.89 7.08
C CYS A 48 -5.67 11.09 7.95
N ASN A 49 -6.45 11.32 9.01
CA ASN A 49 -6.12 12.29 10.04
C ASN A 49 -5.33 11.62 11.17
N LEU A 50 -4.13 12.13 11.48
CA LEU A 50 -3.32 11.59 12.58
C LEU A 50 -4.08 11.62 13.91
N GLY A 51 -4.10 10.48 14.59
CA GLY A 51 -4.78 10.31 15.88
C GLY A 51 -6.29 10.03 15.79
N GLN A 52 -6.84 9.90 14.58
CA GLN A 52 -8.23 9.52 14.37
C GLN A 52 -8.34 8.09 13.82
N LYS A 53 -9.36 7.35 14.25
CA LYS A 53 -9.69 6.05 13.64
C LYS A 53 -10.24 6.29 12.24
N PHE A 54 -9.85 5.45 11.30
CA PHE A 54 -10.35 5.44 9.93
C PHE A 54 -10.50 4.00 9.45
N GLU A 55 -11.34 3.77 8.45
CA GLU A 55 -11.40 2.48 7.74
C GLU A 55 -10.39 2.49 6.60
N GLU A 56 -9.45 1.55 6.61
CA GLU A 56 -8.49 1.38 5.51
C GLU A 56 -9.00 0.29 4.56
N THR A 57 -8.91 0.55 3.25
CA THR A 57 -8.96 -0.53 2.24
C THR A 57 -7.58 -0.67 1.62
N THR A 58 -6.91 -1.78 1.90
CA THR A 58 -5.54 -2.05 1.44
C THR A 58 -5.48 -2.19 -0.09
N ALA A 59 -4.28 -2.10 -0.66
CA ALA A 59 -4.08 -2.18 -2.12
C ALA A 59 -4.60 -3.48 -2.78
N ASP A 60 -4.72 -4.55 -2.00
CA ASP A 60 -5.25 -5.86 -2.36
C ASP A 60 -6.72 -6.08 -1.93
N GLY A 61 -7.39 -5.04 -1.42
CA GLY A 61 -8.85 -5.01 -1.20
C GLY A 61 -9.34 -5.46 0.18
N ARG A 62 -8.44 -5.62 1.17
CA ARG A 62 -8.84 -5.98 2.55
C ARG A 62 -9.27 -4.73 3.31
N LYS A 63 -10.34 -4.86 4.11
CA LYS A 63 -10.87 -3.79 4.97
C LYS A 63 -10.33 -3.96 6.40
N THR A 64 -9.81 -2.90 7.01
CA THR A 64 -9.30 -2.91 8.39
C THR A 64 -9.66 -1.64 9.14
#